data_AF-A0A938D431-F1
#
_entry.id   AF-A0A938D431-F1
#
_cell.length_a   1.000
_cell.length_b   1.000
_cell.length_c   1.000
_cell.angle_alpha   90.00
_cell.angle_beta   90.00
_cell.angle_gamma   90.00
#
_symmetry.space_group_name_H-M   'P 1'
#
loop_
_entity.id
_entity.type
_entity.pdbx_description
1 polymer ?
#
loop_
_entity_poly.entity_id
_entity_poly.type
_entity_poly.pdbx_seq_one_letter_code
_entity_poly.pdbx_strand_id
1 'polypeptide(L)'
;MPEMKPLFIGPRLRRLRRELGLTQQTMADDLAISPSYVALLERNQRPLTADMLLRLARTYGLDVTELASEDSEAYARRIADMLRDPLFADIDLPPLEVADLATNFPGVSEALLRLHGAFTREQEALARLRARGGEDEKGDKVAAAQQFLAGRRNYFHDLDSRAEALSTEVAREGGLRAWIGKQGVRVRFLPPDVMLGTLRRFDRHNQQLLLSDSLDQASREYQMAVHIAHTALRGELSRILREQTFADSTTEALTRRALAAYGAAALMMPYGEFACAVVARRYDIEALSRQFGASFEQVAHRLTTLQRPGQERVPFFFIRVDEAGNVSKRLDGAGFPFAAHGGGCPLWSVHSAFQRPGEIVTQWLELPDGQRFFSIARTVVAGGGHHGAARVLRAAALACAAEHADEL
;
A
#
# COMPACT_ATOMS: atom_id res chain seq x y z
N MET A 1 -26.16 -0.63 -58.13
CA MET A 1 -24.80 -0.08 -58.18
C MET A 1 -24.29 -0.09 -56.74
N PRO A 2 -23.20 -0.79 -56.40
CA PRO A 2 -22.69 -0.75 -55.04
C PRO A 2 -22.24 0.70 -54.74
N GLU A 3 -22.75 1.29 -53.66
CA GLU A 3 -22.28 2.59 -53.18
C GLU A 3 -20.79 2.48 -52.85
N MET A 4 -19.93 3.17 -53.59
CA MET A 4 -18.50 3.22 -53.27
C MET A 4 -18.32 3.98 -51.96
N LYS A 5 -18.01 3.23 -50.90
CA LYS A 5 -17.73 3.78 -49.57
C LYS A 5 -16.54 4.77 -49.67
N PRO A 6 -16.64 5.98 -49.09
CA PRO A 6 -15.56 6.97 -49.14
C PRO A 6 -14.28 6.42 -48.50
N LEU A 7 -13.17 6.49 -49.24
CA LEU A 7 -11.87 5.97 -48.80
C LEU A 7 -11.09 7.04 -48.03
N PHE A 8 -10.81 6.80 -46.76
CA PHE A 8 -10.02 7.70 -45.90
C PHE A 8 -8.66 7.08 -45.58
N ILE A 9 -7.57 7.75 -45.95
CA ILE A 9 -6.19 7.24 -45.78
C ILE A 9 -5.25 8.25 -45.11
N GLY A 10 -5.78 9.29 -44.48
CA GLY A 10 -5.04 10.44 -43.99
C GLY A 10 -3.84 10.13 -43.09
N PRO A 11 -4.00 9.30 -42.04
CA PRO A 11 -2.88 8.88 -41.20
C PRO A 11 -1.77 8.16 -41.97
N ARG A 12 -2.13 7.34 -42.98
CA ARG A 12 -1.17 6.63 -43.85
C ARG A 12 -0.48 7.58 -44.81
N LEU A 13 -1.22 8.51 -45.42
CA LEU A 13 -0.66 9.55 -46.28
C LEU A 13 0.35 10.42 -45.51
N ARG A 14 0.03 10.78 -44.27
CA ARG A 14 0.92 11.53 -43.37
C ARG A 14 2.17 10.74 -43.00
N ARG A 15 2.04 9.43 -42.78
CA ARG A 15 3.16 8.53 -42.49
C ARG A 15 4.08 8.40 -43.71
N LEU A 16 3.53 8.10 -44.88
CA LEU A 16 4.26 8.03 -46.14
C LEU A 16 5.04 9.33 -46.40
N ARG A 17 4.39 10.48 -46.25
CA ARG A 17 5.04 11.77 -46.43
C ARG A 17 6.26 11.94 -45.52
N ARG A 18 6.15 11.50 -44.26
CA ARG A 18 7.25 11.56 -43.28
C ARG A 18 8.36 10.58 -43.58
N GLU A 19 8.04 9.37 -44.02
CA GLU A 19 9.03 8.34 -44.42
C GLU A 19 9.82 8.79 -45.66
N LEU A 20 9.17 9.51 -46.58
CA LEU A 20 9.82 10.15 -47.73
C LEU A 20 10.55 11.47 -47.40
N GLY A 21 10.48 11.93 -46.15
CA GLY A 21 11.12 13.19 -45.71
C GLY A 21 10.49 14.47 -46.30
N LEU A 22 9.26 14.39 -46.81
CA LEU A 22 8.61 15.49 -47.54
C LEU A 22 7.84 16.46 -46.61
N THR A 23 7.84 17.74 -46.97
CA THR A 23 6.92 18.72 -46.36
C THR A 23 5.54 18.63 -47.00
N GLN A 24 4.48 19.13 -46.33
CA GLN A 24 3.14 19.18 -46.94
C GLN A 24 3.13 20.04 -48.21
N GLN A 25 3.98 21.06 -48.28
CA GLN A 25 4.13 21.90 -49.47
C GLN A 25 4.72 21.09 -50.63
N THR A 26 5.85 20.42 -50.41
CA THR A 26 6.53 19.61 -51.43
C THR A 26 5.61 18.53 -51.99
N MET A 27 4.91 17.79 -51.11
CA MET A 27 3.97 16.77 -51.54
C MET A 27 2.76 17.35 -52.30
N ALA A 28 2.34 18.58 -51.99
CA ALA A 28 1.27 19.25 -52.71
C ALA A 28 1.70 19.65 -54.13
N ASP A 29 2.94 20.14 -54.26
CA ASP A 29 3.53 20.50 -55.55
C ASP A 29 3.68 19.24 -56.43
N ASP A 30 4.19 18.14 -55.88
CA ASP A 30 4.35 16.85 -56.57
C ASP A 30 3.01 16.28 -57.08
N LEU A 31 1.93 16.48 -56.32
CA LEU A 31 0.59 15.98 -56.65
C LEU A 31 -0.27 16.99 -57.43
N ALA A 32 0.27 18.17 -57.72
CA ALA A 32 -0.43 19.30 -58.35
C ALA A 32 -1.75 19.68 -57.64
N ILE A 33 -1.71 19.76 -56.30
CA ILE A 33 -2.82 20.18 -55.43
C ILE A 33 -2.38 21.26 -54.45
N SER A 34 -3.33 21.83 -53.69
CA SER A 34 -2.97 22.79 -52.65
C SER A 34 -2.43 22.09 -51.39
N PRO A 35 -1.50 22.72 -50.65
CA PRO A 35 -1.04 22.23 -49.34
C PRO A 35 -2.18 22.06 -48.34
N SER A 36 -3.18 22.94 -48.39
CA SER A 36 -4.41 22.83 -47.61
C SER A 36 -5.18 21.55 -47.95
N TYR A 37 -5.22 21.16 -49.23
CA TYR A 37 -5.87 19.91 -49.63
C TYR A 37 -5.13 18.68 -49.11
N VAL A 38 -3.78 18.68 -49.13
CA VAL A 38 -2.98 17.64 -48.47
C VAL A 38 -3.28 17.57 -46.97
N ALA A 39 -3.37 18.71 -46.28
CA ALA A 39 -3.71 18.73 -44.86
C ALA A 39 -5.13 18.20 -44.57
N LEU A 40 -6.11 18.48 -45.44
CA LEU A 40 -7.47 17.93 -45.33
C LEU A 40 -7.49 16.42 -45.54
N LEU A 41 -6.72 15.91 -46.51
CA LEU A 41 -6.56 14.48 -46.74
C LEU A 41 -5.89 13.80 -45.53
N GLU A 42 -4.79 14.36 -45.02
CA GLU A 42 -4.06 13.82 -43.85
C GLU A 42 -4.90 13.76 -42.56
N ARG A 43 -5.88 14.65 -42.44
CA ARG A 43 -6.80 14.72 -41.28
C ARG A 43 -8.11 13.97 -41.50
N ASN A 44 -8.25 13.22 -42.59
CA ASN A 44 -9.49 12.54 -42.98
C ASN A 44 -10.71 13.48 -43.10
N GLN A 45 -10.51 14.76 -43.39
CA GLN A 45 -11.59 15.73 -43.59
C GLN A 45 -12.12 15.71 -45.03
N ARG A 46 -11.37 15.10 -45.95
CA ARG A 46 -11.79 14.83 -47.33
C ARG A 46 -11.49 13.38 -47.67
N PRO A 47 -12.46 12.63 -48.24
CA PRO A 47 -12.19 11.29 -48.74
C PRO A 47 -11.30 11.38 -49.98
N LEU A 48 -10.47 10.36 -50.15
CA LEU A 48 -9.60 10.21 -51.30
C LEU A 48 -10.41 9.80 -52.53
N THR A 49 -10.35 10.63 -53.57
CA THR A 49 -10.96 10.31 -54.87
C THR A 49 -10.09 9.32 -55.65
N ALA A 50 -10.71 8.53 -56.55
CA ALA A 50 -9.99 7.59 -57.42
C ALA A 50 -8.87 8.26 -58.25
N ASP A 51 -9.09 9.49 -58.74
CA ASP A 51 -8.07 10.26 -59.48
C ASP A 51 -6.84 10.55 -58.60
N MET A 52 -7.05 10.98 -57.35
CA MET A 52 -5.98 11.25 -56.39
C MET A 52 -5.21 9.99 -56.01
N LEU A 53 -5.90 8.85 -55.90
CA LEU A 53 -5.26 7.56 -55.63
C LEU A 53 -4.32 7.16 -56.78
N LEU A 54 -4.76 7.33 -58.03
CA LEU A 54 -3.93 7.07 -59.21
C LEU A 54 -2.73 8.02 -59.29
N ARG A 55 -2.89 9.29 -58.90
CA ARG A 55 -1.79 10.26 -58.82
C ARG A 55 -0.76 9.87 -57.77
N LEU A 56 -1.20 9.48 -56.58
CA LEU A 56 -0.32 9.00 -55.51
C LEU A 56 0.47 7.76 -55.93
N ALA A 57 -0.20 6.78 -56.55
CA ALA A 57 0.44 5.57 -57.04
C ALA A 57 1.50 5.85 -58.12
N ARG A 58 1.20 6.73 -59.08
CA ARG A 58 2.15 7.10 -60.16
C ARG A 58 3.34 7.91 -59.66
N THR A 59 3.10 8.84 -58.74
CA THR A 59 4.14 9.79 -58.29
C THR A 59 5.11 9.15 -57.30
N TYR A 60 4.61 8.28 -56.42
CA TYR A 60 5.40 7.69 -55.34
C TYR A 60 5.56 6.16 -55.44
N GLY A 61 5.10 5.54 -56.53
CA GLY A 61 5.29 4.10 -56.78
C GLY A 61 4.56 3.18 -55.80
N LEU A 62 3.39 3.58 -55.30
CA LEU A 62 2.66 2.84 -54.27
C LEU A 62 1.83 1.70 -54.87
N ASP A 63 1.85 0.53 -54.23
CA ASP A 63 0.87 -0.51 -54.48
C ASP A 63 -0.47 -0.11 -53.84
N VAL A 64 -1.51 0.01 -54.67
CA VAL A 64 -2.87 0.39 -54.27
C VAL A 64 -3.46 -0.64 -53.29
N THR A 65 -3.02 -1.89 -53.36
CA THR A 65 -3.50 -2.97 -52.49
C THR A 65 -2.92 -2.86 -51.07
N GLU A 66 -1.64 -2.49 -50.91
CA GLU A 66 -1.03 -2.22 -49.58
C GLU A 66 -1.70 -1.05 -48.86
N LEU A 67 -2.18 -0.05 -49.60
CA LEU A 67 -2.83 1.12 -49.02
C LEU A 67 -4.22 0.84 -48.45
N ALA A 68 -4.86 -0.28 -48.80
CA ALA A 68 -6.27 -0.53 -48.51
C ALA A 68 -6.55 -1.58 -47.43
N SER A 69 -5.73 -2.63 -47.24
CA SER A 69 -6.34 -3.89 -46.76
C SER A 69 -5.80 -4.64 -45.52
N GLU A 70 -4.81 -4.18 -44.74
CA GLU A 70 -4.33 -5.06 -43.62
C GLU A 70 -4.46 -4.52 -42.18
N ASP A 71 -4.07 -3.27 -41.88
CA ASP A 71 -4.09 -2.81 -40.49
C ASP A 71 -5.49 -2.47 -39.94
N SER A 72 -6.35 -1.82 -40.75
CA SER A 72 -7.59 -1.20 -40.23
C SER A 72 -8.62 -2.22 -39.78
N GLU A 73 -8.78 -3.31 -40.53
CA GLU A 73 -9.67 -4.41 -40.13
C GLU A 73 -9.12 -5.18 -38.92
N ALA A 74 -7.80 -5.36 -38.84
CA ALA A 74 -7.16 -5.99 -37.69
C ALA A 74 -7.32 -5.15 -36.42
N TYR A 75 -7.16 -3.82 -36.51
CA TYR A 75 -7.42 -2.91 -35.40
C TYR A 75 -8.90 -2.86 -35.02
N ALA A 76 -9.81 -2.82 -35.98
CA ALA A 76 -11.25 -2.82 -35.72
C ALA A 76 -11.69 -4.08 -34.98
N ARG A 77 -11.21 -5.25 -35.39
CA ARG A 77 -11.47 -6.53 -34.68
C ARG A 77 -10.91 -6.52 -33.27
N ARG A 78 -9.66 -6.08 -33.08
CA ARG A 78 -9.02 -6.02 -31.76
C ARG A 78 -9.69 -5.05 -30.80
N ILE A 79 -10.15 -3.89 -31.28
CA ILE A 79 -10.93 -2.94 -30.46
C ILE A 79 -12.30 -3.53 -30.15
N ALA A 80 -12.97 -4.15 -31.11
CA ALA A 80 -14.26 -4.80 -30.86
C ALA A 80 -14.14 -5.93 -29.81
N ASP A 81 -13.06 -6.70 -29.84
CA ASP A 81 -12.79 -7.73 -28.83
C ASP A 81 -12.48 -7.12 -27.45
N MET A 82 -11.69 -6.05 -27.40
CA MET A 82 -11.45 -5.28 -26.16
C MET A 82 -12.76 -4.76 -25.54
N LEU A 83 -13.66 -4.23 -26.36
CA LEU A 83 -14.93 -3.65 -25.90
C LEU A 83 -15.97 -4.70 -25.46
N ARG A 84 -15.71 -5.99 -25.67
CA ARG A 84 -16.51 -7.08 -25.09
C ARG A 84 -16.17 -7.38 -23.64
N ASP A 85 -15.12 -6.76 -23.09
CA ASP A 85 -14.80 -6.88 -21.67
C ASP A 85 -15.98 -6.34 -20.81
N PRO A 86 -16.40 -7.06 -19.75
CA PRO A 86 -17.47 -6.63 -18.85
C PRO A 86 -17.31 -5.21 -18.28
N LEU A 87 -16.09 -4.69 -18.21
CA LEU A 87 -15.80 -3.31 -17.81
C LEU A 87 -16.58 -2.26 -18.63
N PHE A 88 -16.92 -2.57 -19.88
CA PHE A 88 -17.61 -1.65 -20.80
C PHE A 88 -19.10 -1.98 -21.00
N ALA A 89 -19.65 -2.93 -20.24
CA ALA A 89 -21.02 -3.44 -20.46
C ALA A 89 -22.12 -2.37 -20.33
N ASP A 90 -21.86 -1.31 -19.55
CA ASP A 90 -22.81 -0.23 -19.30
C ASP A 90 -22.73 0.91 -20.32
N ILE A 91 -21.87 0.79 -21.35
CA ILE A 91 -21.66 1.81 -22.38
C ILE A 91 -22.19 1.30 -23.71
N ASP A 92 -23.17 2.02 -24.28
CA ASP A 92 -23.66 1.71 -25.62
C ASP A 92 -22.66 2.18 -26.68
N LEU A 93 -22.04 1.22 -27.38
CA LEU A 93 -21.01 1.46 -28.39
C LEU A 93 -21.41 0.80 -29.71
N PRO A 94 -22.04 1.55 -30.64
CA PRO A 94 -22.45 1.02 -31.93
C PRO A 94 -21.26 0.47 -32.73
N PRO A 95 -21.38 -0.69 -33.40
CA PRO A 95 -20.29 -1.29 -34.18
C PRO A 95 -19.70 -0.37 -35.27
N LEU A 96 -20.50 0.57 -35.77
CA LEU A 96 -20.08 1.56 -36.75
C LEU A 96 -19.08 2.56 -36.15
N GLU A 97 -19.31 3.02 -34.93
CA GLU A 97 -18.41 3.96 -34.22
C GLU A 97 -17.07 3.31 -33.88
N VAL A 98 -17.09 2.01 -33.53
CA VAL A 98 -15.89 1.21 -33.28
C VAL A 98 -15.06 1.05 -34.54
N ALA A 99 -15.71 0.78 -35.68
CA ALA A 99 -15.05 0.68 -36.98
C ALA A 99 -14.47 2.04 -37.43
N ASP A 100 -15.18 3.13 -37.17
CA ASP A 100 -14.72 4.49 -37.48
C ASP A 100 -13.53 4.90 -36.61
N LEU A 101 -13.50 4.51 -35.33
CA LEU A 101 -12.36 4.75 -34.44
C LEU A 101 -11.09 4.08 -34.96
N ALA A 102 -11.18 2.79 -35.34
CA ALA A 102 -10.06 2.02 -35.86
C ALA A 102 -9.52 2.57 -37.19
N THR A 103 -10.42 3.04 -38.06
CA THR A 103 -10.08 3.52 -39.41
C THR A 103 -9.54 4.94 -39.38
N ASN A 104 -10.15 5.82 -38.58
CA ASN A 104 -9.82 7.25 -38.58
C ASN A 104 -8.75 7.63 -37.55
N PHE A 105 -8.58 6.85 -36.48
CA PHE A 105 -7.69 7.19 -35.37
C PHE A 105 -6.76 6.02 -34.94
N PRO A 106 -5.98 5.42 -35.85
CA PRO A 106 -5.19 4.21 -35.56
C PRO A 106 -4.17 4.37 -34.43
N GLY A 107 -3.60 5.58 -34.25
CA GLY A 107 -2.69 5.85 -33.12
C GLY A 107 -3.38 5.85 -31.75
N VAL A 108 -4.64 6.30 -31.70
CA VAL A 108 -5.46 6.25 -30.47
C VAL A 108 -5.91 4.81 -30.23
N SER A 109 -6.32 4.11 -31.29
CA SER A 109 -6.65 2.68 -31.24
C SER A 109 -5.53 1.83 -30.66
N GLU A 110 -4.29 2.02 -31.13
CA GLU A 110 -3.12 1.30 -30.61
C GLU A 110 -2.81 1.65 -29.15
N ALA A 111 -2.95 2.92 -28.75
CA ALA A 111 -2.76 3.33 -27.36
C ALA A 111 -3.78 2.68 -26.41
N LEU A 112 -5.06 2.63 -26.81
CA LEU A 112 -6.13 1.98 -26.05
C LEU A 112 -5.91 0.47 -25.94
N LEU A 113 -5.52 -0.19 -27.04
CA LEU A 113 -5.21 -1.62 -27.03
C LEU A 113 -4.01 -1.95 -26.12
N ARG A 114 -2.98 -1.10 -26.09
CA ARG A 114 -1.85 -1.26 -25.16
C ARG A 114 -2.25 -1.07 -23.72
N LEU A 115 -3.07 -0.05 -23.44
CA LEU A 115 -3.58 0.23 -22.10
C LEU A 115 -4.42 -0.94 -21.57
N HIS A 116 -5.39 -1.41 -22.38
CA HIS A 116 -6.21 -2.55 -22.01
C HIS A 116 -5.37 -3.82 -21.84
N GLY A 117 -4.44 -4.09 -22.75
CA GLY A 117 -3.54 -5.24 -22.62
C GLY A 117 -2.66 -5.18 -21.35
N ALA A 118 -2.24 -4.00 -20.91
CA ALA A 118 -1.53 -3.83 -19.63
C ALA A 118 -2.46 -4.10 -18.44
N PHE A 119 -3.67 -3.53 -18.47
CA PHE A 119 -4.71 -3.75 -17.46
C PHE A 119 -5.06 -5.24 -17.31
N THR A 120 -5.31 -5.97 -18.41
CA THR A 120 -5.65 -7.40 -18.37
C THR A 120 -4.48 -8.23 -17.83
N ARG A 121 -3.24 -7.94 -18.23
CA ARG A 121 -2.05 -8.63 -17.69
C ARG A 121 -1.89 -8.40 -16.19
N GLU A 122 -2.20 -7.20 -15.71
CA GLU A 122 -2.13 -6.86 -14.30
C GLU A 122 -3.27 -7.50 -13.50
N GLN A 123 -4.50 -7.50 -14.03
CA GLN A 123 -5.63 -8.26 -13.48
C GLN A 123 -5.34 -9.76 -13.41
N GLU A 124 -4.73 -10.34 -14.45
CA GLU A 124 -4.30 -11.73 -14.45
C GLU A 124 -3.16 -12.01 -13.48
N ALA A 125 -2.19 -11.10 -13.35
CA ALA A 125 -1.12 -11.20 -12.37
C ALA A 125 -1.68 -11.16 -10.95
N LEU A 126 -2.63 -10.25 -10.68
CA LEU A 126 -3.38 -10.17 -9.42
C LEU A 126 -4.23 -11.43 -9.20
N ALA A 127 -4.90 -11.95 -10.23
CA ALA A 127 -5.68 -13.18 -10.15
C ALA A 127 -4.79 -14.41 -9.90
N ARG A 128 -3.57 -14.46 -10.46
CA ARG A 128 -2.58 -15.52 -10.19
C ARG A 128 -1.98 -15.39 -8.80
N LEU A 129 -1.78 -14.17 -8.30
CA LEU A 129 -1.39 -13.91 -6.91
C LEU A 129 -2.50 -14.37 -5.95
N ARG A 130 -3.75 -14.02 -6.26
CA ARG A 130 -4.95 -14.47 -5.54
C ARG A 130 -5.12 -15.98 -5.61
N ALA A 131 -4.87 -16.63 -6.75
CA ALA A 131 -4.96 -18.09 -6.89
C ALA A 131 -3.85 -18.82 -6.12
N ARG A 132 -2.66 -18.23 -5.99
CA ARG A 132 -1.59 -18.75 -5.12
C ARG A 132 -1.80 -18.46 -3.63
N GLY A 133 -2.62 -17.46 -3.28
CA GLY A 133 -3.08 -17.16 -1.91
C GLY A 133 -4.54 -17.57 -1.64
N GLY A 134 -5.13 -18.40 -2.50
CA GLY A 134 -6.58 -18.41 -2.75
C GLY A 134 -7.44 -19.29 -1.85
N GLU A 135 -6.88 -19.91 -0.81
CA GLU A 135 -7.67 -20.68 0.15
C GLU A 135 -8.05 -19.86 1.40
N ASP A 136 -7.43 -18.70 1.68
CA ASP A 136 -7.61 -17.97 2.94
C ASP A 136 -8.43 -16.64 2.87
N GLU A 137 -8.71 -16.09 1.69
CA GLU A 137 -9.31 -14.74 1.60
C GLU A 137 -10.84 -14.67 1.80
N LYS A 138 -11.53 -15.81 1.92
CA LYS A 138 -12.87 -15.84 2.55
C LYS A 138 -12.72 -15.89 4.08
N GLY A 139 -12.10 -14.86 4.66
CA GLY A 139 -12.09 -14.69 6.12
C GLY A 139 -10.74 -14.43 6.78
N ASP A 140 -9.84 -13.64 6.18
CA ASP A 140 -8.69 -13.11 6.93
C ASP A 140 -9.17 -12.04 7.94
N LYS A 141 -9.61 -12.54 9.09
CA LYS A 141 -10.03 -11.77 10.27
C LYS A 141 -8.92 -10.86 10.79
N VAL A 142 -7.65 -11.21 10.54
CA VAL A 142 -6.50 -10.38 10.93
C VAL A 142 -6.40 -9.19 9.99
N ALA A 143 -6.52 -9.39 8.67
CA ALA A 143 -6.56 -8.30 7.70
C ALA A 143 -7.74 -7.36 7.95
N ALA A 144 -8.93 -7.89 8.26
CA ALA A 144 -10.10 -7.06 8.60
C ALA A 144 -9.86 -6.18 9.84
N ALA A 145 -9.23 -6.73 10.89
CA ALA A 145 -8.85 -5.97 12.08
C ALA A 145 -7.76 -4.91 11.79
N GLN A 146 -6.80 -5.21 10.90
CA GLN A 146 -5.79 -4.23 10.46
C GLN A 146 -6.42 -3.10 9.64
N GLN A 147 -7.36 -3.41 8.75
CA GLN A 147 -8.08 -2.44 7.95
C GLN A 147 -8.91 -1.48 8.83
N PHE A 148 -9.51 -1.98 9.91
CA PHE A 148 -10.18 -1.15 10.91
C PHE A 148 -9.27 -0.06 11.49
N LEU A 149 -8.03 -0.43 11.83
CA LEU A 149 -7.03 0.51 12.37
C LEU A 149 -6.56 1.50 11.30
N ALA A 150 -6.26 1.00 10.09
CA ALA A 150 -5.80 1.81 8.97
C ALA A 150 -6.85 2.84 8.53
N GLY A 151 -8.14 2.48 8.55
CA GLY A 151 -9.25 3.39 8.22
C GLY A 151 -9.35 4.62 9.14
N ARG A 152 -8.69 4.59 10.31
CA ARG A 152 -8.59 5.71 11.26
C ARG A 152 -7.19 6.32 11.31
N ARG A 153 -6.38 6.12 10.25
CA ARG A 153 -4.96 6.54 10.17
C ARG A 153 -4.15 6.09 11.39
N ASN A 154 -4.51 4.93 11.94
CA ASN A 154 -3.88 4.31 13.10
C ASN A 154 -3.81 5.25 14.34
N TYR A 155 -4.80 6.12 14.53
CA TYR A 155 -4.90 7.01 15.69
C TYR A 155 -6.30 7.00 16.32
N PHE A 156 -6.35 6.95 17.65
CA PHE A 156 -7.59 6.85 18.43
C PHE A 156 -7.59 7.90 19.55
N HIS A 157 -8.10 9.10 19.24
CA HIS A 157 -7.97 10.27 20.12
C HIS A 157 -8.37 10.03 21.57
N ASP A 158 -9.57 9.51 21.81
CA ASP A 158 -10.09 9.35 23.17
C ASP A 158 -9.34 8.27 23.96
N LEU A 159 -8.94 7.19 23.28
CA LEU A 159 -8.16 6.11 23.89
C LEU A 159 -6.76 6.61 24.26
N ASP A 160 -6.14 7.40 23.38
CA ASP A 160 -4.82 7.99 23.58
C ASP A 160 -4.83 8.99 24.74
N SER A 161 -5.83 9.90 24.75
CA SER A 161 -5.98 10.92 25.78
C SER A 161 -6.25 10.30 27.16
N ARG A 162 -7.09 9.26 27.22
CA ARG A 162 -7.32 8.54 28.49
C ARG A 162 -6.06 7.79 28.94
N ALA A 163 -5.34 7.15 28.02
CA ALA A 163 -4.10 6.44 28.34
C ALA A 163 -3.02 7.39 28.86
N GLU A 164 -2.91 8.59 28.30
CA GLU A 164 -2.02 9.67 28.76
C GLU A 164 -2.35 10.13 30.19
N ALA A 165 -3.64 10.37 30.49
CA ALA A 165 -4.08 10.68 31.85
C ALA A 165 -3.78 9.53 32.83
N LEU A 166 -4.04 8.29 32.40
CA LEU A 166 -3.77 7.10 33.20
C LEU A 166 -2.27 6.89 33.45
N SER A 167 -1.41 7.29 32.51
CA SER A 167 0.05 7.22 32.70
C SER A 167 0.49 8.11 33.86
N THR A 168 -0.09 9.31 33.98
CA THR A 168 0.16 10.21 35.11
C THR A 168 -0.31 9.61 36.43
N GLU A 169 -1.47 8.94 36.44
CA GLU A 169 -1.95 8.20 37.61
C GLU A 169 -0.99 7.07 38.00
N VAL A 170 -0.58 6.24 37.04
CA VAL A 170 0.35 5.13 37.24
C VAL A 170 1.69 5.63 37.78
N ALA A 171 2.24 6.71 37.23
CA ALA A 171 3.48 7.31 37.70
C ALA A 171 3.38 7.77 39.16
N ARG A 172 2.26 8.40 39.54
CA ARG A 172 2.00 8.83 40.92
C ARG A 172 1.94 7.67 41.91
N GLU A 173 1.43 6.52 41.48
CA GLU A 173 1.37 5.31 42.31
C GLU A 173 2.71 4.53 42.36
N GLY A 174 3.76 4.99 41.68
CA GLY A 174 5.06 4.32 41.66
C GLY A 174 5.23 3.27 40.56
N GLY A 175 4.47 3.38 39.47
CA GLY A 175 4.61 2.56 38.26
C GLY A 175 3.56 1.46 38.11
N LEU A 176 3.61 0.76 36.97
CA LEU A 176 2.56 -0.18 36.51
C LEU A 176 2.25 -1.26 37.57
N ARG A 177 3.29 -1.87 38.16
CA ARG A 177 3.12 -2.93 39.15
C ARG A 177 2.45 -2.43 40.44
N ALA A 178 2.84 -1.27 40.93
CA ALA A 178 2.28 -0.67 42.14
C ALA A 178 0.82 -0.27 41.92
N TRP A 179 0.51 0.33 40.77
CA TRP A 179 -0.86 0.65 40.37
C TRP A 179 -1.74 -0.60 40.29
N ILE A 180 -1.26 -1.68 39.66
CA ILE A 180 -1.98 -2.98 39.59
C ILE A 180 -2.21 -3.55 41.00
N GLY A 181 -1.21 -3.45 41.88
CA GLY A 181 -1.32 -3.85 43.29
C GLY A 181 -2.41 -3.08 44.04
N LYS A 182 -2.52 -1.77 43.81
CA LYS A 182 -3.58 -0.92 44.39
C LYS A 182 -4.98 -1.29 43.91
N GLN A 183 -5.11 -1.82 42.69
CA GLN A 183 -6.36 -2.40 42.19
C GLN A 183 -6.67 -3.79 42.77
N GLY A 184 -5.90 -4.26 43.76
CA GLY A 184 -6.09 -5.55 44.43
C GLY A 184 -5.55 -6.74 43.66
N VAL A 185 -4.75 -6.53 42.61
CA VAL A 185 -4.20 -7.60 41.77
C VAL A 185 -2.71 -7.83 42.08
N ARG A 186 -2.33 -9.07 42.37
CA ARG A 186 -0.93 -9.44 42.61
C ARG A 186 -0.24 -9.85 41.31
N VAL A 187 0.89 -9.22 41.00
CA VAL A 187 1.73 -9.61 39.85
C VAL A 187 2.71 -10.71 40.26
N ARG A 188 2.73 -11.83 39.51
CA ARG A 188 3.66 -12.95 39.71
C ARG A 188 4.35 -13.31 38.40
N PHE A 189 5.60 -13.74 38.50
CA PHE A 189 6.37 -14.27 37.39
C PHE A 189 6.46 -15.79 37.54
N LEU A 190 6.16 -16.52 36.47
CA LEU A 190 6.14 -17.98 36.45
C LEU A 190 6.95 -18.52 35.26
N PRO A 191 7.55 -19.70 35.39
CA PRO A 191 8.23 -20.39 34.30
C PRO A 191 7.34 -20.61 33.06
N PRO A 192 7.91 -20.61 31.82
CA PRO A 192 7.13 -20.73 30.57
C PRO A 192 6.30 -22.02 30.45
N ASP A 193 6.78 -23.12 31.03
CA ASP A 193 6.11 -24.43 31.09
C ASP A 193 4.82 -24.36 31.92
N VAL A 194 4.84 -23.66 33.06
CA VAL A 194 3.63 -23.39 33.87
C VAL A 194 2.67 -22.45 33.14
N MET A 195 3.21 -21.54 32.34
CA MET A 195 2.43 -20.58 31.55
C MET A 195 1.81 -21.18 30.29
N LEU A 196 2.09 -22.46 29.96
CA LEU A 196 1.59 -23.17 28.77
C LEU A 196 1.80 -22.36 27.47
N GLY A 197 2.97 -21.74 27.34
CA GLY A 197 3.32 -20.92 26.17
C GLY A 197 2.67 -19.53 26.11
N THR A 198 1.89 -19.12 27.12
CA THR A 198 1.32 -17.77 27.20
C THR A 198 2.30 -16.79 27.85
N LEU A 199 2.36 -15.54 27.36
CA LEU A 199 3.22 -14.51 27.97
C LEU A 199 2.57 -13.86 29.20
N ARG A 200 1.24 -13.85 29.24
CA ARG A 200 0.42 -13.18 30.24
C ARG A 200 -0.90 -13.93 30.43
N ARG A 201 -1.26 -14.21 31.68
CA ARG A 201 -2.54 -14.78 32.07
C ARG A 201 -3.09 -14.02 33.27
N PHE A 202 -4.36 -13.64 33.22
CA PHE A 202 -5.04 -13.03 34.37
C PHE A 202 -5.95 -14.08 35.03
N ASP A 203 -5.62 -14.45 36.26
CA ASP A 203 -6.45 -15.29 37.12
C ASP A 203 -7.41 -14.39 37.91
N ARG A 204 -8.67 -14.37 37.46
CA ARG A 204 -9.74 -13.58 38.07
C ARG A 204 -10.17 -14.13 39.43
N HIS A 205 -10.04 -15.43 39.69
CA HIS A 205 -10.46 -16.01 40.97
C HIS A 205 -9.49 -15.61 42.08
N ASN A 206 -8.18 -15.71 41.80
CA ASN A 206 -7.14 -15.40 42.78
C ASN A 206 -6.65 -13.94 42.75
N GLN A 207 -7.19 -13.11 41.83
CA GLN A 207 -6.74 -11.74 41.54
C GLN A 207 -5.23 -11.69 41.31
N GLN A 208 -4.74 -12.53 40.39
CA GLN A 208 -3.32 -12.61 40.04
C GLN A 208 -3.09 -12.32 38.56
N LEU A 209 -2.15 -11.42 38.27
CA LEU A 209 -1.58 -11.27 36.94
C LEU A 209 -0.31 -12.11 36.87
N LEU A 210 -0.38 -13.19 36.11
CA LEU A 210 0.73 -14.11 35.88
C LEU A 210 1.44 -13.69 34.59
N LEU A 211 2.75 -13.50 34.67
CA LEU A 211 3.63 -13.18 33.55
C LEU A 211 4.68 -14.27 33.41
N SER A 212 5.10 -14.55 32.18
CA SER A 212 6.25 -15.43 31.98
C SER A 212 7.53 -14.74 32.48
N ASP A 213 8.35 -15.48 33.23
CA ASP A 213 9.63 -14.98 33.77
C ASP A 213 10.73 -14.84 32.70
N SER A 214 10.56 -15.48 31.54
CA SER A 214 11.48 -15.39 30.39
C SER A 214 11.39 -14.04 29.65
N LEU A 215 10.37 -13.23 29.93
CA LEU A 215 10.21 -11.90 29.37
C LEU A 215 11.34 -10.97 29.82
N ASP A 216 11.88 -10.18 28.90
CA ASP A 216 12.75 -9.06 29.22
C ASP A 216 11.97 -7.91 29.90
N GLN A 217 12.70 -6.91 30.42
CA GLN A 217 12.08 -5.82 31.19
C GLN A 217 11.02 -5.06 30.39
N ALA A 218 11.33 -4.67 29.15
CA ALA A 218 10.41 -3.94 28.28
C ALA A 218 9.13 -4.76 27.99
N SER A 219 9.26 -6.07 27.77
CA SER A 219 8.09 -6.93 27.56
C SER A 219 7.29 -7.16 28.83
N ARG A 220 7.92 -7.26 30.00
CA ARG A 220 7.21 -7.36 31.29
C ARG A 220 6.36 -6.13 31.54
N GLU A 221 6.93 -4.94 31.36
CA GLU A 221 6.23 -3.67 31.50
C GLU A 221 5.09 -3.56 30.49
N TYR A 222 5.34 -3.91 29.23
CA TYR A 222 4.31 -3.91 28.20
C TYR A 222 3.15 -4.87 28.51
N GLN A 223 3.41 -6.08 29.01
CA GLN A 223 2.32 -7.01 29.38
C GLN A 223 1.51 -6.50 30.58
N MET A 224 2.13 -5.80 31.53
CA MET A 224 1.41 -5.10 32.60
C MET A 224 0.57 -3.93 32.04
N ALA A 225 1.13 -3.13 31.14
CA ALA A 225 0.39 -2.06 30.47
C ALA A 225 -0.80 -2.59 29.65
N VAL A 226 -0.64 -3.72 28.95
CA VAL A 226 -1.75 -4.40 28.25
C VAL A 226 -2.80 -4.91 29.23
N HIS A 227 -2.43 -5.36 30.42
CA HIS A 227 -3.42 -5.68 31.47
C HIS A 227 -4.21 -4.45 31.89
N ILE A 228 -3.54 -3.35 32.19
CA ILE A 228 -4.17 -2.09 32.54
C ILE A 228 -5.07 -1.59 31.40
N ALA A 229 -4.63 -1.66 30.15
CA ALA A 229 -5.45 -1.27 29.00
C ALA A 229 -6.74 -2.11 28.89
N HIS A 230 -6.67 -3.42 29.15
CA HIS A 230 -7.87 -4.27 29.12
C HIS A 230 -8.84 -4.03 30.28
N THR A 231 -8.35 -3.59 31.45
CA THR A 231 -9.18 -3.41 32.65
C THR A 231 -9.63 -1.97 32.82
N ALA A 232 -8.68 -1.03 32.84
CA ALA A 232 -8.92 0.40 33.10
C ALA A 232 -9.48 1.15 31.88
N LEU A 233 -9.06 0.78 30.65
CA LEU A 233 -9.53 1.42 29.41
C LEU A 233 -10.71 0.67 28.76
N ARG A 234 -11.36 -0.23 29.51
CA ARG A 234 -12.43 -1.09 28.98
C ARG A 234 -13.60 -0.29 28.38
N GLY A 235 -13.92 0.86 28.98
CA GLY A 235 -15.01 1.72 28.51
C GLY A 235 -14.72 2.29 27.13
N GLU A 236 -13.52 2.86 26.96
CA GLU A 236 -13.01 3.46 25.74
C GLU A 236 -12.91 2.42 24.63
N LEU A 237 -12.30 1.26 24.92
CA LEU A 237 -12.24 0.13 23.99
C LEU A 237 -13.65 -0.31 23.54
N SER A 238 -14.60 -0.38 24.47
CA SER A 238 -15.96 -0.83 24.15
C SER A 238 -16.74 0.21 23.34
N ARG A 239 -16.46 1.50 23.54
CA ARG A 239 -17.09 2.57 22.74
C ARG A 239 -16.58 2.55 21.31
N ILE A 240 -15.26 2.50 21.11
CA ILE A 240 -14.64 2.44 19.77
C ILE A 240 -15.17 1.23 18.98
N LEU A 241 -15.28 0.07 19.62
CA LEU A 241 -15.79 -1.14 18.96
C LEU A 241 -17.29 -1.06 18.62
N ARG A 242 -18.09 -0.25 19.31
CA ARG A 242 -19.52 -0.08 18.99
C ARG A 242 -19.78 0.83 17.80
N GLU A 243 -18.78 1.62 17.37
CA GLU A 243 -18.89 2.50 16.20
C GLU A 243 -18.95 1.74 14.87
N GLN A 244 -18.64 0.43 14.88
CA GLN A 244 -18.59 -0.38 13.68
C GLN A 244 -19.28 -1.73 13.89
N THR A 245 -19.99 -2.18 12.86
CA THR A 245 -20.55 -3.53 12.81
C THR A 245 -19.48 -4.48 12.27
N PHE A 246 -19.01 -5.40 13.12
CA PHE A 246 -18.11 -6.47 12.70
C PHE A 246 -18.89 -7.62 12.08
N ALA A 247 -18.36 -8.22 11.01
CA ALA A 247 -18.97 -9.37 10.37
C ALA A 247 -18.93 -10.64 11.26
N ASP A 248 -17.91 -10.74 12.13
CA ASP A 248 -17.73 -11.89 13.01
C ASP A 248 -17.11 -11.50 14.37
N SER A 249 -17.37 -12.33 15.39
CA SER A 249 -16.89 -12.13 16.76
C SER A 249 -15.37 -12.29 16.91
N THR A 250 -14.70 -12.99 15.99
CA THR A 250 -13.25 -13.16 16.04
C THR A 250 -12.55 -11.89 15.58
N THR A 251 -13.01 -11.24 14.49
CA THR A 251 -12.51 -9.93 14.06
C THR A 251 -12.71 -8.88 15.14
N GLU A 252 -13.87 -8.87 15.82
CA GLU A 252 -14.07 -7.97 16.96
C GLU A 252 -13.05 -8.25 18.08
N ALA A 253 -12.83 -9.52 18.45
CA ALA A 253 -11.87 -9.89 19.48
C ALA A 253 -10.42 -9.52 19.11
N LEU A 254 -10.03 -9.70 17.84
CA LEU A 254 -8.72 -9.30 17.32
C LEU A 254 -8.56 -7.78 17.34
N THR A 255 -9.58 -7.04 16.92
CA THR A 255 -9.60 -5.58 16.95
C THR A 255 -9.49 -5.07 18.38
N ARG A 256 -10.25 -5.66 19.32
CA ARG A 256 -10.17 -5.36 20.75
C ARG A 256 -8.76 -5.59 21.30
N ARG A 257 -8.11 -6.69 20.93
CA ARG A 257 -6.73 -6.99 21.31
C ARG A 257 -5.75 -5.96 20.75
N ALA A 258 -5.93 -5.55 19.49
CA ALA A 258 -5.09 -4.53 18.86
C ALA A 258 -5.27 -3.15 19.50
N LEU A 259 -6.50 -2.75 19.83
CA LEU A 259 -6.79 -1.51 20.55
C LEU A 259 -6.23 -1.53 21.99
N ALA A 260 -6.30 -2.66 22.69
CA ALA A 260 -5.66 -2.78 24.00
C ALA A 260 -4.12 -2.69 23.92
N ALA A 261 -3.52 -3.25 22.87
CA ALA A 261 -2.10 -3.07 22.58
C ALA A 261 -1.74 -1.60 22.26
N TYR A 262 -2.59 -0.91 21.50
CA TYR A 262 -2.48 0.54 21.26
C TYR A 262 -2.53 1.31 22.59
N GLY A 263 -3.54 1.06 23.43
CA GLY A 263 -3.70 1.73 24.72
C GLY A 263 -2.53 1.47 25.67
N ALA A 264 -1.94 0.26 25.64
CA ALA A 264 -0.74 -0.06 26.40
C ALA A 264 0.48 0.76 25.92
N ALA A 265 0.66 0.89 24.61
CA ALA A 265 1.73 1.72 24.04
C ALA A 265 1.53 3.20 24.40
N ALA A 266 0.30 3.72 24.31
CA ALA A 266 -0.02 5.09 24.69
C ALA A 266 0.12 5.35 26.21
N LEU A 267 -0.10 4.33 27.04
CA LEU A 267 0.14 4.40 28.49
C LEU A 267 1.64 4.48 28.82
N MET A 268 2.46 3.65 28.15
CA MET A 268 3.91 3.63 28.35
C MET A 268 4.63 4.82 27.70
N MET A 269 4.07 5.33 26.60
CA MET A 269 4.60 6.45 25.81
C MET A 269 3.48 7.49 25.63
N PRO A 270 3.18 8.30 26.68
CA PRO A 270 2.14 9.32 26.65
C PRO A 270 2.35 10.29 25.50
N TYR A 271 1.28 10.68 24.80
CA TYR A 271 1.40 11.38 23.52
C TYR A 271 2.25 12.65 23.59
N GLY A 272 1.95 13.56 24.53
CA GLY A 272 2.62 14.86 24.62
C GLY A 272 4.11 14.71 24.97
N GLU A 273 4.42 13.88 25.96
CA GLU A 273 5.80 13.60 26.37
C GLU A 273 6.58 12.90 25.25
N PHE A 274 5.99 11.87 24.64
CA PHE A 274 6.61 11.11 23.57
C PHE A 274 6.80 11.97 22.31
N ALA A 275 5.79 12.72 21.88
CA ALA A 275 5.88 13.59 20.71
C ALA A 275 6.89 14.74 20.89
N CYS A 276 7.12 15.21 22.11
CA CYS A 276 8.19 16.16 22.42
C CYS A 276 9.57 15.48 22.33
N ALA A 277 9.72 14.30 22.95
CA ALA A 277 10.96 13.53 22.92
C ALA A 277 11.36 13.13 21.49
N VAL A 278 10.39 12.74 20.66
CA VAL A 278 10.59 12.37 19.26
C VAL A 278 11.24 13.50 18.47
N VAL A 279 10.75 14.73 18.60
CA VAL A 279 11.34 15.91 17.94
C VAL A 279 12.72 16.21 18.52
N ALA A 280 12.85 16.22 19.84
CA ALA A 280 14.11 16.53 20.51
C ALA A 280 15.25 15.53 20.19
N ARG A 281 14.89 14.28 19.88
CA ARG A 281 15.81 13.19 19.53
C ARG A 281 15.88 12.92 18.02
N ARG A 282 15.22 13.74 17.20
CA ARG A 282 15.13 13.54 15.74
C ARG A 282 14.75 12.11 15.37
N TYR A 283 13.68 11.58 15.96
CA TYR A 283 13.19 10.23 15.67
C TYR A 283 14.19 9.09 15.91
N ASP A 284 15.28 9.29 16.66
CA ASP A 284 16.21 8.22 17.05
C ASP A 284 15.47 7.18 17.91
N ILE A 285 15.10 6.07 17.25
CA ILE A 285 14.29 5.00 17.83
C ILE A 285 15.02 4.35 19.01
N GLU A 286 16.35 4.22 18.95
CA GLU A 286 17.11 3.60 20.04
C GLU A 286 17.26 4.52 21.24
N ALA A 287 17.40 5.82 21.03
CA ALA A 287 17.39 6.81 22.11
C ALA A 287 16.00 6.85 22.79
N LEU A 288 14.93 6.84 21.99
CA LEU A 288 13.55 6.78 22.49
C LEU A 288 13.28 5.49 23.26
N SER A 289 13.73 4.33 22.75
CA SER A 289 13.63 3.05 23.45
C SER A 289 14.25 3.10 24.84
N ARG A 290 15.43 3.70 24.98
CA ARG A 290 16.10 3.87 26.29
C ARG A 290 15.34 4.84 27.20
N GLN A 291 14.82 5.94 26.65
CA GLN A 291 14.10 6.95 27.43
C GLN A 291 12.78 6.41 28.02
N PHE A 292 12.03 5.63 27.23
CA PHE A 292 10.70 5.13 27.63
C PHE A 292 10.69 3.68 28.13
N GLY A 293 11.85 3.03 28.26
CA GLY A 293 11.94 1.63 28.70
C GLY A 293 11.25 0.64 27.74
N ALA A 294 11.09 1.02 26.47
CA ALA A 294 10.34 0.28 25.47
C ALA A 294 11.26 -0.37 24.43
N SER A 295 10.84 -1.49 23.86
CA SER A 295 11.61 -2.15 22.79
C SER A 295 11.56 -1.34 21.49
N PHE A 296 12.51 -1.61 20.58
CA PHE A 296 12.55 -0.97 19.26
C PHE A 296 11.22 -1.11 18.51
N GLU A 297 10.63 -2.31 18.53
CA GLU A 297 9.34 -2.57 17.86
C GLU A 297 8.19 -1.78 18.52
N GLN A 298 8.19 -1.64 19.85
CA GLN A 298 7.16 -0.88 20.57
C GLN A 298 7.24 0.62 20.24
N VAL A 299 8.45 1.19 20.22
CA VAL A 299 8.67 2.59 19.82
C VAL A 299 8.29 2.80 18.36
N ALA A 300 8.71 1.90 17.46
CA ALA A 300 8.35 1.95 16.05
C ALA A 300 6.83 1.90 15.84
N HIS A 301 6.12 1.04 16.59
CA HIS A 301 4.64 1.05 16.58
C HIS A 301 4.07 2.37 17.09
N ARG A 302 4.63 2.99 18.14
CA ARG A 302 4.10 4.25 18.66
C ARG A 302 4.30 5.40 17.68
N LEU A 303 5.41 5.42 16.95
CA LEU A 303 5.68 6.42 15.90
C LEU A 303 4.59 6.43 14.81
N THR A 304 4.01 5.28 14.45
CA THR A 304 2.92 5.22 13.46
C THR A 304 1.57 5.70 13.97
N THR A 305 1.48 6.18 15.22
CA THR A 305 0.22 6.63 15.86
C THR A 305 0.20 8.14 16.12
N LEU A 306 1.24 8.88 15.75
CA LEU A 306 1.38 10.30 16.10
C LEU A 306 0.56 11.24 15.20
N GLN A 307 -0.77 11.03 15.16
CA GLN A 307 -1.72 11.78 14.33
C GLN A 307 -2.78 12.54 15.15
N ARG A 308 -2.43 13.06 16.32
CA ARG A 308 -3.30 13.94 17.11
C ARG A 308 -3.48 15.25 16.37
N PRO A 309 -4.72 15.68 16.07
CA PRO A 309 -4.96 16.94 15.38
C PRO A 309 -4.27 18.14 16.03
N GLY A 310 -3.50 18.89 15.26
CA GLY A 310 -2.72 20.06 15.70
C GLY A 310 -1.42 19.75 16.44
N GLN A 311 -1.08 18.46 16.62
CA GLN A 311 0.18 18.00 17.23
C GLN A 311 0.77 16.83 16.44
N GLU A 312 0.47 16.73 15.15
CA GLU A 312 0.93 15.67 14.28
C GLU A 312 2.46 15.63 14.21
N ARG A 313 3.00 14.43 13.96
CA ARG A 313 4.41 14.18 13.71
C ARG A 313 4.57 13.44 12.39
N VAL A 314 5.81 13.22 11.96
CA VAL A 314 6.13 12.53 10.71
C VAL A 314 5.29 11.25 10.62
N PRO A 315 4.47 11.13 9.56
CA PRO A 315 3.58 10.00 9.43
C PRO A 315 4.37 8.81 8.86
N PHE A 316 4.36 7.69 9.60
CA PHE A 316 5.10 6.49 9.23
C PHE A 316 4.19 5.35 8.81
N PHE A 317 4.68 4.59 7.84
CA PHE A 317 4.30 3.21 7.61
C PHE A 317 5.24 2.28 8.37
N PHE A 318 4.69 1.23 8.98
CA PHE A 318 5.45 0.17 9.62
C PHE A 318 5.19 -1.18 8.96
N ILE A 319 6.26 -1.95 8.77
CA ILE A 319 6.18 -3.34 8.36
C ILE A 319 7.05 -4.22 9.25
N ARG A 320 6.61 -5.45 9.48
CA ARG A 320 7.44 -6.49 10.09
C ARG A 320 7.51 -7.74 9.22
N VAL A 321 8.72 -8.13 8.83
CA VAL A 321 8.99 -9.29 7.99
C VAL A 321 9.85 -10.33 8.72
N ASP A 322 9.74 -11.59 8.33
CA ASP A 322 10.71 -12.62 8.69
C ASP A 322 11.79 -12.78 7.60
N GLU A 323 12.75 -13.67 7.85
CA GLU A 323 13.87 -13.93 6.92
C GLU A 323 13.42 -14.53 5.59
N ALA A 324 12.27 -15.21 5.56
CA ALA A 324 11.67 -15.75 4.34
C ALA A 324 10.88 -14.68 3.56
N GLY A 325 10.77 -13.46 4.09
CA GLY A 325 10.03 -12.35 3.48
C GLY A 325 8.54 -12.35 3.81
N ASN A 326 8.05 -13.20 4.73
CA ASN A 326 6.66 -13.20 5.14
C ASN A 326 6.37 -11.95 5.97
N VAL A 327 5.34 -11.20 5.56
CA VAL A 327 4.89 -10.02 6.28
C VAL A 327 3.94 -10.42 7.40
N SER A 328 4.36 -10.22 8.65
CA SER A 328 3.58 -10.59 9.85
C SER A 328 2.76 -9.43 10.44
N LYS A 329 3.05 -8.18 10.04
CA LYS A 329 2.34 -6.99 10.52
C LYS A 329 2.56 -5.81 9.59
N ARG A 330 1.49 -5.03 9.39
CA ARG A 330 1.49 -3.71 8.75
C ARG A 330 0.75 -2.72 9.63
N LEU A 331 1.26 -1.50 9.76
CA LEU A 331 0.55 -0.37 10.36
C LEU A 331 0.75 0.84 9.48
N ASP A 332 -0.31 1.61 9.26
CA ASP A 332 -0.29 2.75 8.36
C ASP A 332 -0.83 3.99 9.06
N GLY A 333 0.03 4.98 9.25
CA GLY A 333 -0.32 6.29 9.79
C GLY A 333 -0.64 7.35 8.73
N ALA A 334 -0.44 7.08 7.42
CA ALA A 334 -0.50 8.11 6.37
C ALA A 334 -1.22 7.73 5.07
N GLY A 335 -1.74 6.51 4.94
CA GLY A 335 -2.36 6.06 3.68
C GLY A 335 -1.32 5.66 2.62
N PHE A 336 -0.19 5.07 3.04
CA PHE A 336 0.90 4.72 2.12
C PHE A 336 0.48 3.64 1.10
N PRO A 337 0.91 3.72 -0.18
CA PRO A 337 0.51 2.75 -1.23
C PRO A 337 0.81 1.28 -0.90
N PHE A 338 1.87 1.01 -0.11
CA PHE A 338 2.26 -0.35 0.32
C PHE A 338 1.52 -0.89 1.54
N ALA A 339 0.61 -0.10 2.11
CA ALA A 339 -0.11 -0.47 3.31
C ALA A 339 -1.05 -1.67 3.09
N ALA A 340 -1.61 -1.79 1.89
CA ALA A 340 -2.51 -2.88 1.52
C ALA A 340 -1.76 -4.08 0.89
N HIS A 341 -0.86 -3.82 -0.06
CA HIS A 341 -0.12 -4.86 -0.79
C HIS A 341 1.32 -4.39 -1.06
N GLY A 342 2.31 -5.24 -0.77
CA GLY A 342 3.74 -4.90 -0.93
C GLY A 342 4.63 -5.37 0.22
N GLY A 343 5.95 -5.17 0.05
CA GLY A 343 7.00 -5.54 1.01
C GLY A 343 7.90 -6.71 0.59
N GLY A 344 7.51 -7.44 -0.45
CA GLY A 344 8.30 -8.54 -1.02
C GLY A 344 9.40 -8.10 -2.00
N CYS A 345 9.64 -6.80 -2.17
CA CYS A 345 10.71 -6.33 -3.05
C CYS A 345 12.07 -6.72 -2.43
N PRO A 346 12.85 -7.60 -3.07
CA PRO A 346 14.12 -8.07 -2.50
C PRO A 346 15.19 -6.97 -2.45
N LEU A 347 14.99 -5.87 -3.18
CA LEU A 347 15.86 -4.69 -3.16
C LEU A 347 15.63 -3.78 -1.95
N TRP A 348 14.57 -4.04 -1.16
CA TRP A 348 14.34 -3.30 0.06
C TRP A 348 15.26 -3.81 1.18
N SER A 349 16.02 -2.88 1.76
CA SER A 349 17.01 -3.05 2.81
C SER A 349 16.48 -3.74 4.06
N VAL A 350 15.15 -3.80 4.27
CA VAL A 350 14.54 -4.59 5.34
C VAL A 350 14.97 -6.06 5.29
N HIS A 351 15.16 -6.63 4.09
CA HIS A 351 15.65 -8.01 3.92
C HIS A 351 17.15 -8.13 4.15
N SER A 352 17.92 -7.06 3.90
CA SER A 352 19.35 -7.04 4.20
C SER A 352 19.65 -6.92 5.70
N ALA A 353 18.70 -6.44 6.51
CA ALA A 353 18.87 -6.29 7.96
C ALA A 353 19.21 -7.62 8.66
N PHE A 354 18.78 -8.76 8.10
CA PHE A 354 19.12 -10.09 8.63
C PHE A 354 20.61 -10.43 8.52
N GLN A 355 21.35 -9.81 7.59
CA GLN A 355 22.79 -10.00 7.44
C GLN A 355 23.59 -9.32 8.56
N ARG A 356 23.02 -8.30 9.21
CA ARG A 356 23.64 -7.57 10.31
C ARG A 356 22.65 -7.39 11.47
N PRO A 357 22.37 -8.46 12.23
CA PRO A 357 21.35 -8.40 13.26
C PRO A 357 21.63 -7.33 14.32
N GLY A 358 20.62 -6.51 14.64
CA GLY A 358 20.71 -5.43 15.61
C GLY A 358 21.26 -4.12 15.08
N GLU A 359 21.83 -4.07 13.86
CA GLU A 359 22.22 -2.80 13.23
C GLU A 359 21.02 -2.12 12.55
N ILE A 360 21.02 -0.78 12.60
CA ILE A 360 20.05 0.02 11.84
C ILE A 360 20.53 0.12 10.39
N VAL A 361 19.63 -0.20 9.47
CA VAL A 361 19.84 -0.09 8.02
C VAL A 361 18.88 0.94 7.47
N THR A 362 19.40 1.95 6.78
CA THR A 362 18.59 3.00 6.15
C THR A 362 18.65 2.91 4.63
N GLN A 363 17.56 3.25 3.95
CA GLN A 363 17.53 3.27 2.48
C GLN A 363 16.54 4.29 1.95
N TRP A 364 16.95 4.99 0.88
CA TRP A 364 16.03 5.72 0.01
C TRP A 364 15.34 4.75 -0.95
N LEU A 365 14.02 4.72 -0.91
CA LEU A 365 13.17 3.93 -1.78
C LEU A 365 12.56 4.83 -2.83
N GLU A 366 12.58 4.39 -4.08
CA GLU A 366 11.87 5.04 -5.19
C GLU A 366 10.98 4.00 -5.86
N LEU A 367 9.73 4.37 -6.07
CA LEU A 367 8.72 3.50 -6.64
C LEU A 367 8.67 3.63 -8.16
N PRO A 368 8.08 2.66 -8.88
CA PRO A 368 7.91 2.77 -10.33
C PRO A 368 7.11 4.00 -10.78
N ASP A 369 6.26 4.56 -9.91
CA ASP A 369 5.49 5.78 -10.16
C ASP A 369 6.25 7.07 -9.79
N GLY A 370 7.51 6.96 -9.37
CA GLY A 370 8.40 8.08 -9.01
C GLY A 370 8.26 8.58 -7.57
N GLN A 371 7.35 8.02 -6.76
CA GLN A 371 7.26 8.41 -5.36
C GLN A 371 8.49 7.95 -4.57
N ARG A 372 8.98 8.82 -3.68
CA ARG A 372 10.20 8.56 -2.89
C ARG A 372 9.89 8.47 -1.40
N PHE A 373 10.52 7.51 -0.74
CA PHE A 373 10.39 7.25 0.69
C PHE A 373 11.77 7.06 1.33
N PHE A 374 11.85 7.33 2.63
CA PHE A 374 13.02 7.00 3.43
C PHE A 374 12.65 5.89 4.41
N SER A 375 13.43 4.80 4.40
CA SER A 375 13.20 3.64 5.24
C SER A 375 14.29 3.47 6.28
N ILE A 376 13.89 3.12 7.51
CA ILE A 376 14.74 2.75 8.62
C ILE A 376 14.34 1.33 9.05
N ALA A 377 15.26 0.37 9.01
CA ALA A 377 15.01 -1.03 9.34
C ALA A 377 16.02 -1.54 10.38
N ARG A 378 15.57 -2.45 11.24
CA ARG A 378 16.43 -3.16 12.20
C ARG A 378 15.83 -4.52 12.54
N THR A 379 16.66 -5.52 12.82
CA THR A 379 16.14 -6.78 13.33
C THR A 379 15.75 -6.71 14.81
N VAL A 380 14.70 -7.44 15.16
CA VAL A 380 14.15 -7.60 16.49
C VAL A 380 14.01 -9.09 16.80
N VAL A 381 14.25 -9.46 18.05
CA VAL A 381 14.17 -10.85 18.50
C VAL A 381 12.92 -11.03 19.33
N ALA A 382 12.14 -12.07 19.00
CA ALA A 382 11.03 -12.54 19.82
C ALA A 382 11.36 -13.92 20.42
N GLY A 383 10.91 -14.16 21.65
CA GLY A 383 11.22 -15.39 22.39
C GLY A 383 12.60 -15.36 23.03
N GLY A 384 13.16 -16.54 23.32
CA GLY A 384 14.39 -16.66 24.10
C GLY A 384 14.15 -16.64 25.62
N GLY A 385 15.07 -16.00 26.35
CA GLY A 385 14.99 -15.86 27.81
C GLY A 385 15.62 -17.00 28.62
N HIS A 386 15.92 -18.15 28.01
CA HIS A 386 16.73 -19.21 28.62
C HIS A 386 17.51 -20.02 27.57
N HIS A 387 18.45 -20.84 28.02
CA HIS A 387 19.20 -21.76 27.15
C HIS A 387 18.24 -22.78 26.50
N GLY A 388 18.39 -23.01 25.19
CA GLY A 388 17.53 -23.92 24.42
C GLY A 388 16.15 -23.36 24.04
N ALA A 389 15.80 -22.14 24.47
CA ALA A 389 14.56 -21.50 24.07
C ALA A 389 14.57 -21.11 22.59
N ALA A 390 13.46 -21.36 21.89
CA ALA A 390 13.29 -20.89 20.51
C ALA A 390 13.37 -19.35 20.45
N ARG A 391 14.15 -18.85 19.49
CA ARG A 391 14.28 -17.43 19.16
C ARG A 391 13.82 -17.22 17.73
N VAL A 392 12.98 -16.22 17.53
CA VAL A 392 12.51 -15.84 16.19
C VAL A 392 13.05 -14.46 15.89
N LEU A 393 13.93 -14.38 14.90
CA LEU A 393 14.44 -13.12 14.38
C LEU A 393 13.47 -12.58 13.34
N ARG A 394 13.15 -11.28 13.42
CA ARG A 394 12.29 -10.56 12.47
C ARG A 394 12.95 -9.22 12.15
N ALA A 395 12.62 -8.61 11.03
CA ALA A 395 12.99 -7.24 10.72
C ALA A 395 11.78 -6.32 10.87
N ALA A 396 11.94 -5.24 11.63
CA ALA A 396 10.97 -4.16 11.76
C ALA A 396 11.48 -2.97 10.95
N ALA A 397 10.64 -2.42 10.07
CA ALA A 397 10.98 -1.25 9.29
C ALA A 397 9.91 -0.17 9.39
N LEU A 398 10.37 1.07 9.50
CA LEU A 398 9.58 2.27 9.33
C LEU A 398 9.91 2.91 7.98
N ALA A 399 8.91 3.51 7.35
CA ALA A 399 9.10 4.32 6.15
C ALA A 399 8.25 5.59 6.24
N CYS A 400 8.81 6.71 5.82
CA CYS A 400 8.10 7.99 5.66
C CYS A 400 8.29 8.53 4.25
N ALA A 401 7.43 9.47 3.84
CA ALA A 401 7.61 10.18 2.57
C ALA A 401 8.92 10.98 2.57
N ALA A 402 9.52 11.15 1.39
CA ALA A 402 10.80 11.83 1.22
C ALA A 402 10.81 13.26 1.80
N GLU A 403 9.69 13.96 1.74
CA GLU A 403 9.53 15.32 2.27
C GLU A 403 9.74 15.44 3.79
N HIS A 404 9.61 14.33 4.52
CA HIS A 404 9.81 14.28 5.97
C HIS A 404 11.19 13.78 6.38
N ALA A 405 12.03 13.33 5.44
CA ALA A 405 13.30 12.68 5.76
C ALA A 405 14.30 13.62 6.47
N ASP A 406 14.22 14.92 6.22
CA ASP A 406 15.11 15.92 6.82
C ASP A 406 14.85 16.13 8.33
N GLU A 407 13.69 15.70 8.83
CA GLU A 407 13.33 15.74 10.26
C GLU A 407 13.96 14.60 11.08
N LEU A 408 14.42 13.54 10.40
CA LEU A 408 14.96 12.30 11.00
C LEU A 408 16.42 12.41 11.44
#